data_AF-A0A1H1TJA1-F1
#
_entry.id   AF-A0A1H1TJA1-F1
#
_cell.length_a   1.000
_cell.length_b   1.000
_cell.length_c   1.000
_cell.angle_alpha   90.00
_cell.angle_beta   90.00
_cell.angle_gamma   90.00
#
_symmetry.space_group_name_H-M   'P 1'
#
loop_
_entity.id
_entity.type
_entity.pdbx_description
1 polymer ?
#
loop_
_entity_poly.entity_id
_entity_poly.type
_entity_poly.pdbx_seq_one_letter_code
_entity_poly.pdbx_strand_id
1 'polypeptide(L)' 'MPVSCDDPVLAKLAALRAELIEQAYALERQGRLDAADVAVAASARVAEVCAELTPVNSAG' A
#
# COMPACT_ATOMS: atom_id res chain seq x y z
N MET A 1 5.28 -19.98 -12.89
CA MET A 1 4.65 -20.30 -11.59
C MET A 1 4.01 -19.02 -11.08
N PRO A 2 2.71 -19.00 -10.72
CA PRO A 2 2.08 -17.79 -10.21
C PRO A 2 2.62 -17.54 -8.80
N VAL A 3 3.04 -16.31 -8.51
CA VAL A 3 3.39 -15.86 -7.17
C VAL A 3 2.13 -15.84 -6.33
N SER A 4 1.89 -16.91 -5.57
CA SER A 4 0.85 -16.89 -4.55
C SER A 4 1.17 -15.81 -3.54
N CYS A 5 0.18 -15.04 -3.14
CA CYS A 5 0.20 -14.03 -2.07
C CYS A 5 0.51 -14.64 -0.67
N ASP A 6 1.38 -15.63 -0.57
CA ASP A 6 1.67 -16.37 0.67
C ASP A 6 2.69 -15.68 1.57
N ASP A 7 3.23 -14.51 1.17
CA ASP A 7 4.06 -13.72 2.07
C ASP A 7 3.16 -12.94 3.05
N PRO A 8 3.14 -13.32 4.36
CA PRO A 8 2.30 -12.66 5.36
C PRO A 8 2.67 -11.19 5.56
N VAL A 9 3.89 -10.76 5.18
CA VAL A 9 4.31 -9.36 5.21
C VAL A 9 3.66 -8.61 4.06
N LEU A 10 3.70 -9.14 2.83
CA LEU A 10 3.05 -8.49 1.68
C LEU A 10 1.53 -8.38 1.86
N ALA A 11 0.90 -9.40 2.45
CA ALA A 11 -0.53 -9.36 2.78
C ALA A 11 -0.87 -8.24 3.79
N LYS A 12 -0.04 -8.08 4.84
CA LYS A 12 -0.21 -7.00 5.83
C LYS A 12 0.02 -5.63 5.23
N LEU A 13 1.02 -5.47 4.36
CA LEU A 13 1.29 -4.21 3.67
C LEU A 13 0.15 -3.85 2.70
N ALA A 14 -0.44 -4.83 2.01
CA ALA A 14 -1.62 -4.61 1.18
C ALA A 14 -2.84 -4.16 2.00
N ALA A 15 -3.07 -4.77 3.17
CA ALA A 15 -4.12 -4.34 4.09
C ALA A 15 -3.88 -2.92 4.61
N LEU A 16 -2.66 -2.61 5.06
CA LEU A 16 -2.28 -1.27 5.51
C LEU A 16 -2.50 -0.21 4.41
N ARG A 17 -2.20 -0.57 3.16
CA ARG A 17 -2.44 0.31 2.01
C ARG A 17 -3.92 0.62 1.83
N ALA A 18 -4.79 -0.37 1.97
CA ALA A 18 -6.24 -0.16 1.90
C ALA A 18 -6.73 0.73 3.04
N GLU A 19 -6.25 0.52 4.27
CA GLU A 19 -6.58 1.34 5.43
C GLU A 19 -6.17 2.81 5.26
N LEU A 20 -4.98 3.07 4.70
CA LEU A 20 -4.50 4.43 4.41
C LEU A 20 -5.39 5.15 3.39
N ILE A 21 -5.88 4.44 2.37
CA ILE A 21 -6.81 5.01 1.38
C ILE A 21 -8.17 5.31 2.01
N GLU A 22 -8.71 4.40 2.83
CA GLU A 22 -9.95 4.67 3.58
C GLU A 22 -9.81 5.87 4.51
N GLN A 23 -8.66 6.03 5.17
CA GLN A 23 -8.35 7.20 5.99
C GLN A 23 -8.27 8.48 5.17
N ALA A 24 -7.63 8.44 3.98
CA ALA A 24 -7.60 9.58 3.07
C ALA A 24 -9.03 10.02 2.71
N TYR A 25 -9.90 9.10 2.30
CA TYR A 25 -11.31 9.41 2.01
C TYR A 25 -12.09 9.95 3.22
N ALA A 26 -11.80 9.47 4.42
CA ALA A 26 -12.42 10.00 5.63
C ALA A 26 -11.95 11.44 5.91
N LEU A 27 -10.66 11.72 5.71
CA LEU A 27 -10.06 13.05 5.90
C LEU A 27 -10.55 14.06 4.85
N GLU A 28 -10.65 13.65 3.58
CA GLU A 28 -11.23 14.47 2.51
C GLU A 28 -12.67 14.88 2.83
N ARG A 29 -13.50 13.92 3.29
CA ARG A 29 -14.89 14.19 3.69
C ARG A 29 -15.00 15.14 4.89
N GLN A 30 -13.96 15.22 5.72
CA GLN A 30 -13.86 16.16 6.83
C GLN A 30 -13.26 17.52 6.42
N GLY A 31 -12.88 17.70 5.15
CA GLY A 31 -12.22 18.91 4.65
C GLY A 31 -10.75 19.03 5.07
N ARG A 32 -10.13 17.96 5.58
CA ARG A 32 -8.73 17.93 6.05
C ARG A 32 -7.80 17.49 4.91
N LEU A 33 -7.78 18.25 3.83
CA LEU A 33 -7.14 17.86 2.57
C LEU A 33 -5.63 17.57 2.71
N ASP A 34 -4.88 18.42 3.41
CA ASP A 34 -3.43 18.19 3.62
C ASP A 34 -3.15 16.83 4.30
N ALA A 35 -4.00 16.43 5.24
CA ALA A 35 -3.86 15.16 5.94
C ALA A 35 -4.26 13.98 5.03
N ALA A 36 -5.25 14.17 4.16
CA ALA A 36 -5.61 13.17 3.16
C ALA A 36 -4.48 12.94 2.15
N ASP A 37 -3.86 14.01 1.65
CA ASP A 37 -2.73 13.95 0.72
C ASP A 37 -1.56 13.17 1.32
N VAL A 38 -1.26 13.40 2.61
CA VAL A 38 -0.22 12.64 3.32
C VAL A 38 -0.58 11.14 3.41
N ALA A 39 -1.85 10.80 3.67
CA ALA A 39 -2.28 9.41 3.73
C ALA A 39 -2.19 8.71 2.36
N VAL A 40 -2.54 9.40 1.28
CA VAL A 40 -2.37 8.92 -0.10
C VAL A 40 -0.89 8.72 -0.44
N ALA A 41 -0.04 9.70 -0.11
CA ALA A 41 1.40 9.61 -0.35
C ALA A 41 2.05 8.45 0.43
N ALA A 42 1.64 8.24 1.69
CA ALA A 42 2.08 7.11 2.49
C ALA A 42 1.64 5.77 1.87
N SER A 43 0.40 5.68 1.40
CA SER A 43 -0.13 4.50 0.69
C SER A 43 0.68 4.18 -0.57
N ALA A 44 1.04 5.20 -1.35
CA ALA A 44 1.89 5.05 -2.53
C ALA A 44 3.28 4.52 -2.15
N ARG A 45 3.90 5.06 -1.09
CA ARG A 45 5.21 4.58 -0.64
C ARG A 45 5.17 3.13 -0.15
N VAL A 46 4.09 2.70 0.50
CA VAL A 46 3.88 1.29 0.87
C VAL A 46 3.80 0.41 -0.38
N ALA A 47 3.13 0.88 -1.45
CA ALA A 47 3.07 0.12 -2.71
C ALA A 47 4.45 -0.07 -3.35
N GLU A 48 5.31 0.97 -3.32
CA GLU A 48 6.69 0.88 -3.80
C GLU A 48 7.49 -0.14 -2.99
N VAL A 49 7.42 -0.08 -1.65
CA VAL A 49 8.10 -1.03 -0.77
C VAL A 49 7.62 -2.46 -1.00
N CYS A 50 6.31 -2.68 -1.22
CA CYS A 50 5.80 -4.00 -1.60
C CYS A 50 6.42 -4.50 -2.91
N ALA A 51 6.56 -3.62 -3.90
CA ALA A 51 7.15 -3.98 -5.19
C ALA A 51 8.64 -4.35 -5.04
N GLU A 52 9.38 -3.61 -4.20
CA GLU A 52 10.79 -3.89 -3.86
C GLU A 52 10.95 -5.24 -3.13
N LEU A 53 10.00 -5.60 -2.26
CA LEU A 53 10.01 -6.85 -1.51
C LEU A 53 9.55 -8.07 -2.32
N THR A 54 8.83 -7.85 -3.42
CA THR A 54 8.38 -8.96 -4.28
C THR A 54 9.59 -9.44 -5.10
N PRO A 55 10.12 -10.65 -4.86
CA PRO A 55 11.36 -11.07 -5.50
C PRO A 55 11.19 -11.16 -7.01
N VAL A 56 12.01 -10.41 -7.76
CA VAL A 56 12.24 -10.62 -9.19
C VAL A 56 13.09 -11.89 -9.33
N ASN A 57 12.48 -13.08 -9.20
CA ASN A 57 13.18 -14.32 -9.48
C ASN A 57 12.34 -15.19 -10.43
N SER A 58 12.41 -14.85 -11.72
CA SER A 58 11.99 -15.68 -12.86
C SER A 58 12.70 -15.20 -14.15
N ALA A 59 14.02 -15.05 -14.11
CA ALA A 59 14.85 -14.90 -15.31
C ALA A 59 16.28 -15.36 -14.99
N GLY A 60 16.51 -16.67 -15.06
CA GLY A 60 17.78 -17.35 -14.91
C GLY A 60 17.62 -18.82 -15.20
#